data_AF-A0A7C4LBJ7-F1
#
_entry.id   AF-A0A7C4LBJ7-F1
#
_cell.length_a   1.000
_cell.length_b   1.000
_cell.length_c   1.000
_cell.angle_alpha   90.00
_cell.angle_beta   90.00
_cell.angle_gamma   90.00
#
_symmetry.space_group_name_H-M   'P 1'
#
loop_
_entity.id
_entity.type
_entity.pdbx_description
1 polymer ?
#
loop_
_entity_poly.entity_id
_entity_poly.type
_entity_poly.pdbx_seq_one_letter_code
_entity_poly.pdbx_strand_id
1 'polypeptide(L)'
;MTIPSVVLGLGAVLFGLALTFVLPIQRGRLRNQAWDMITFALFVAGAYFINYYDLVSNLVLGALAGFAAILIRDFRLWTVRFRDRTYNRSHRYYWYGRARGLWGRRRR
;
A
#
# COMPACT_ATOMS: atom_id res chain seq x y z
N MET A 1 -22.90 26.63 -8.01
CA MET A 1 -23.19 25.85 -6.79
C MET A 1 -21.86 25.58 -6.10
N THR A 2 -21.61 26.19 -4.93
CA THR A 2 -20.40 25.96 -4.13
C THR A 2 -20.55 24.65 -3.37
N ILE A 3 -19.72 23.66 -3.68
CA ILE A 3 -19.72 22.39 -2.96
C ILE A 3 -19.23 22.68 -1.53
N PRO A 4 -19.94 22.21 -0.48
CA PRO A 4 -19.52 22.44 0.89
C PRO A 4 -18.11 21.86 1.10
N SER A 5 -17.21 22.65 1.69
CA SER A 5 -15.81 22.28 1.91
C SER A 5 -15.66 20.99 2.73
N VAL A 6 -16.59 20.73 3.65
CA VAL A 6 -16.67 19.48 4.43
C VAL A 6 -16.91 18.26 3.54
N VAL A 7 -17.74 18.39 2.51
CA VAL A 7 -18.02 17.31 1.55
C VAL A 7 -16.77 17.00 0.71
N LEU A 8 -15.96 18.00 0.39
CA LEU A 8 -14.69 17.81 -0.30
C LEU A 8 -13.66 17.06 0.56
N GLY A 9 -13.56 17.42 1.84
CA GLY A 9 -12.65 16.73 2.78
C GLY A 9 -13.03 15.26 2.98
N LEU A 10 -14.31 14.98 3.24
CA LEU A 10 -14.81 13.61 3.38
C LEU A 10 -14.73 12.83 2.05
N GLY A 11 -15.00 13.50 0.93
CA GLY A 11 -14.84 12.95 -0.40
C GLY A 11 -13.40 12.52 -0.70
N ALA A 12 -12.40 13.30 -0.29
CA ALA A 12 -10.99 12.95 -0.43
C ALA A 12 -10.61 11.71 0.40
N VAL A 13 -11.15 11.58 1.61
CA VAL A 13 -10.94 10.39 2.47
C VAL A 13 -11.58 9.16 1.85
N LEU A 14 -12.84 9.25 1.41
CA LEU A 14 -13.55 8.15 0.76
C LEU A 14 -12.89 7.75 -0.56
N PHE A 15 -12.43 8.72 -1.35
CA PHE A 15 -11.70 8.47 -2.58
C PHE A 15 -10.34 7.81 -2.33
N GLY A 16 -9.59 8.27 -1.32
CA GLY A 16 -8.34 7.63 -0.90
C GLY A 16 -8.54 6.19 -0.44
N LEU A 17 -9.61 5.92 0.33
CA LEU A 17 -10.01 4.57 0.69
C LEU A 17 -10.40 3.75 -0.55
N ALA A 18 -11.24 4.27 -1.43
CA ALA A 18 -11.64 3.56 -2.65
C ALA A 18 -10.41 3.23 -3.52
N LEU A 19 -9.44 4.13 -3.62
CA LEU A 19 -8.19 3.90 -4.34
C LEU A 19 -7.36 2.77 -3.73
N THR A 20 -7.35 2.58 -2.41
CA THR A 20 -6.70 1.40 -1.81
C THR A 20 -7.31 0.07 -2.25
N PHE A 21 -8.58 0.06 -2.65
CA PHE A 21 -9.23 -1.13 -3.23
C PHE A 21 -9.08 -1.23 -4.75
N VAL A 22 -9.07 -0.09 -5.47
CA VAL A 22 -9.06 -0.02 -6.95
C VAL A 22 -7.67 -0.07 -7.57
N LEU A 23 -6.61 0.33 -6.84
CA LEU A 23 -5.22 0.25 -7.29
C LEU A 23 -4.45 -0.95 -6.68
N PRO A 24 -4.91 -2.21 -6.83
CA PRO A 24 -4.16 -3.34 -6.33
C PRO A 24 -3.04 -3.67 -7.32
N ILE A 25 -1.91 -2.98 -7.22
CA ILE A 25 -0.63 -3.51 -7.72
C ILE A 25 -0.36 -4.89 -7.07
N GLN A 26 -1.03 -5.20 -5.95
CA GLN A 26 -0.93 -6.43 -5.18
C GLN A 26 -2.25 -7.24 -5.09
N ARG A 27 -2.94 -7.50 -6.21
CA ARG A 27 -4.13 -8.38 -6.22
C ARG A 27 -3.86 -9.70 -5.47
N GLY A 28 -4.71 -10.02 -4.48
CA GLY A 28 -4.81 -11.37 -3.88
C GLY A 28 -4.26 -11.57 -2.47
N ARG A 29 -3.88 -10.53 -1.70
CA ARG A 29 -3.50 -10.67 -0.29
C ARG A 29 -4.23 -9.70 0.62
N LEU A 30 -5.32 -10.18 1.24
CA LEU A 30 -6.12 -9.44 2.23
C LEU A 30 -5.27 -8.78 3.33
N ARG A 31 -4.19 -9.45 3.76
CA ARG A 31 -3.26 -8.91 4.77
C ARG A 31 -2.61 -7.59 4.32
N ASN A 32 -2.27 -7.47 3.04
CA ASN A 32 -1.59 -6.27 2.54
C ASN A 32 -2.57 -5.11 2.44
N GLN A 33 -3.81 -5.37 1.98
CA GLN A 33 -4.89 -4.38 1.95
C GLN A 33 -5.24 -3.85 3.35
N ALA A 34 -5.32 -4.73 4.35
CA ALA A 34 -5.53 -4.30 5.74
C ALA A 34 -4.41 -3.36 6.21
N TRP A 35 -3.15 -3.69 5.88
CA TRP A 35 -2.02 -2.83 6.18
C TRP A 35 -2.05 -1.50 5.39
N ASP A 36 -2.62 -1.46 4.18
CA ASP A 36 -2.78 -0.23 3.41
C ASP A 36 -3.84 0.67 4.06
N MET A 37 -4.97 0.09 4.49
CA MET A 37 -6.01 0.82 5.25
C MET A 37 -5.46 1.40 6.56
N ILE A 38 -4.71 0.62 7.33
CA ILE A 38 -4.07 1.10 8.58
C ILE A 38 -3.12 2.26 8.27
N THR A 39 -2.30 2.13 7.23
CA THR A 39 -1.34 3.18 6.84
C THR A 39 -2.07 4.46 6.45
N PHE A 40 -3.12 4.35 5.64
CA PHE A 40 -3.94 5.49 5.25
C PHE A 40 -4.58 6.17 6.46
N ALA A 41 -5.21 5.39 7.34
CA ALA A 41 -5.88 5.91 8.53
C ALA A 41 -4.91 6.66 9.46
N LEU A 42 -3.69 6.14 9.64
CA LEU A 42 -2.67 6.79 10.46
C LEU A 42 -2.23 8.15 9.90
N PHE A 43 -2.10 8.28 8.57
CA PHE A 43 -1.74 9.56 7.95
C PHE A 43 -2.88 10.58 8.02
N VAL A 44 -4.13 10.15 7.82
CA VAL A 44 -5.30 11.03 7.97
C VAL A 44 -5.45 11.48 9.43
N ALA A 45 -5.33 10.55 10.39
CA ALA A 45 -5.38 10.87 11.80
C ALA A 45 -4.22 11.80 12.21
N GLY A 46 -3.00 11.52 11.74
CA GLY A 46 -1.84 12.37 11.99
C GLY A 46 -2.05 13.79 11.49
N ALA A 47 -2.52 13.97 10.25
CA ALA A 47 -2.80 15.29 9.70
C ALA A 47 -3.94 16.01 10.46
N TYR A 48 -4.97 15.27 10.90
CA TYR A 48 -6.04 15.81 11.74
C TYR A 48 -5.52 16.32 13.09
N PHE A 49 -4.62 15.59 13.76
CA PHE A 49 -4.05 15.98 15.05
C PHE A 49 -3.09 17.16 14.96
N ILE A 50 -2.34 17.25 13.87
CA ILE A 50 -1.34 18.31 13.66
C ILE A 50 -2.01 19.69 13.53
N ASN A 51 -3.22 19.74 12.96
CA ASN A 51 -4.07 20.94 12.89
C ASN A 51 -3.36 22.23 12.41
N TYR A 52 -2.50 22.14 11.39
CA TYR A 52 -1.77 23.31 10.85
C TYR A 52 -2.65 24.25 10.01
N TYR A 53 -3.64 23.69 9.30
CA TYR A 53 -4.54 24.42 8.41
C TYR A 53 -6.01 24.25 8.85
N ASP A 54 -6.94 24.76 8.04
CA ASP A 54 -8.36 24.44 8.18
C ASP A 54 -8.59 22.92 8.16
N LEU A 55 -9.61 22.47 8.90
CA LEU A 55 -10.00 21.06 9.02
C LEU A 55 -9.98 20.30 7.68
N VAL A 56 -10.54 20.93 6.65
CA VAL A 56 -10.66 20.34 5.31
C VAL A 56 -9.29 20.17 4.66
N SER A 57 -8.44 21.20 4.73
CA SER A 57 -7.09 21.17 4.18
C SER A 57 -6.23 20.12 4.88
N ASN A 58 -6.36 19.96 6.19
CA ASN A 58 -5.67 18.90 6.93
C ASN A 58 -6.13 17.50 6.50
N LEU A 59 -7.44 17.29 6.33
CA LEU A 59 -7.97 16.01 5.85
C LEU A 59 -7.48 15.68 4.44
N VAL A 60 -7.45 16.67 3.54
CA VAL A 60 -6.94 16.51 2.18
C VAL A 60 -5.44 16.19 2.19
N LEU A 61 -4.64 16.92 2.97
CA LEU A 61 -3.21 16.66 3.12
C LEU A 61 -2.93 15.27 3.69
N GLY A 62 -3.69 14.87 4.72
CA GLY A 62 -3.60 13.53 5.30
C GLY A 62 -3.95 12.42 4.30
N ALA A 63 -5.00 12.63 3.49
CA ALA A 63 -5.39 11.68 2.45
C ALA A 63 -4.32 11.58 1.35
N LEU A 64 -3.77 12.70 0.88
CA LEU A 64 -2.69 12.72 -0.11
C LEU A 64 -1.41 12.06 0.41
N ALA A 65 -1.00 12.37 1.64
CA ALA A 65 0.18 11.79 2.27
C ALA A 65 0.01 10.28 2.50
N GLY A 66 -1.16 9.85 3.00
CA GLY A 66 -1.50 8.45 3.17
C GLY A 66 -1.48 7.69 1.85
N PHE A 67 -2.05 8.28 0.79
CA PHE A 67 -2.04 7.68 -0.54
C PHE A 67 -0.62 7.55 -1.12
N ALA A 68 0.20 8.60 -1.01
CA ALA A 68 1.60 8.55 -1.43
C ALA A 68 2.40 7.48 -0.67
N ALA A 69 2.18 7.35 0.64
CA ALA A 69 2.85 6.33 1.46
C ALA A 69 2.49 4.90 1.01
N ILE A 70 1.22 4.65 0.68
CA ILE A 70 0.76 3.37 0.14
C ILE A 70 1.44 3.08 -1.20
N LEU A 71 1.46 4.05 -2.13
CA LEU A 71 2.12 3.90 -3.42
C LEU A 71 3.61 3.58 -3.28
N ILE A 72 4.33 4.28 -2.40
CA ILE A 72 5.76 4.04 -2.14
C ILE A 72 5.96 2.62 -1.60
N ARG A 73 5.12 2.19 -0.65
CA ARG A 73 5.19 0.85 -0.08
C ARG A 73 4.92 -0.22 -1.13
N ASP A 74 3.91 -0.02 -1.97
CA ASP A 74 3.57 -0.91 -3.06
C ASP A 74 4.67 -1.01 -4.11
N PHE A 75 5.26 0.12 -4.47
CA PHE A 75 6.41 0.16 -5.36
C PHE A 75 7.62 -0.58 -4.77
N ARG A 76 7.89 -0.43 -3.46
CA ARG A 76 8.96 -1.16 -2.77
C ARG A 76 8.71 -2.67 -2.74
N LEU A 77 7.48 -3.09 -2.49
CA LEU A 77 7.11 -4.50 -2.50
C LEU A 77 7.14 -5.10 -3.91
N TRP A 78 6.73 -4.32 -4.91
CA TRP A 78 6.83 -4.70 -6.31
C TRP A 78 8.29 -4.86 -6.75
N THR A 79 9.17 -3.90 -6.43
CA THR A 79 10.60 -3.97 -6.77
C THR A 79 11.30 -5.15 -6.11
N VAL A 80 10.99 -5.47 -4.84
CA VAL A 80 11.51 -6.69 -4.19
C VAL A 80 11.06 -7.95 -4.92
N ARG A 81 9.76 -8.09 -5.24
CA ARG A 81 9.25 -9.25 -5.99
C ARG A 81 9.83 -9.34 -7.39
N PHE A 82 10.00 -8.20 -8.06
CA PHE A 82 10.57 -8.15 -9.39
C PHE A 82 12.04 -8.57 -9.34
N ARG A 83 12.80 -8.05 -8.37
CA ARG A 83 14.20 -8.46 -8.11
C ARG A 83 14.29 -9.96 -7.84
N ASP A 84 13.42 -10.52 -7.00
CA ASP A 84 13.38 -11.96 -6.74
C ASP A 84 13.06 -12.75 -8.01
N ARG A 85 12.07 -12.33 -8.82
CA ARG A 85 11.74 -13.02 -10.08
C ARG A 85 12.88 -12.94 -11.10
N THR A 86 13.55 -11.81 -11.21
CA THR A 86 14.67 -11.61 -12.13
C THR A 86 15.89 -12.40 -11.67
N TYR A 87 16.19 -12.38 -10.37
CA TYR A 87 17.25 -13.20 -9.75
C TYR A 87 17.00 -14.70 -9.96
N ASN A 88 15.76 -15.15 -9.77
CA ASN A 88 15.36 -16.54 -9.98
C ASN A 88 15.46 -16.99 -11.45
N ARG A 89 15.34 -16.05 -12.40
CA ARG A 89 15.47 -16.33 -13.84
C ARG A 89 16.92 -16.28 -14.32
N SER A 90 17.76 -15.44 -13.72
CA SER A 90 19.14 -15.23 -14.16
C SER A 90 20.18 -16.10 -13.45
N HIS A 91 19.91 -16.60 -12.24
CA HIS A 91 20.87 -17.44 -11.50
C HIS A 91 20.71 -18.93 -11.81
N ARG A 92 21.76 -19.50 -12.44
CA ARG A 92 21.90 -20.92 -12.83
C ARG A 92 21.68 -21.91 -11.68
N TYR A 93 21.91 -21.51 -10.43
CA TYR A 93 21.77 -22.34 -9.22
C TYR A 93 20.39 -22.27 -8.52
N TYR A 94 19.48 -21.41 -8.96
CA TYR A 94 18.16 -21.27 -8.32
C TYR A 94 17.31 -22.55 -8.39
N TRP A 95 17.47 -23.33 -9.47
CA TRP A 95 16.84 -24.65 -9.62
C TRP A 95 17.31 -25.66 -8.55
N TYR A 96 18.60 -25.65 -8.18
CA TYR A 96 19.15 -26.57 -7.18
C TYR A 96 18.65 -26.29 -5.75
N GLY A 97 18.45 -25.02 -5.39
CA GLY A 97 17.90 -24.64 -4.09
C GLY A 97 16.43 -25.06 -3.91
N ARG A 98 15.62 -24.93 -4.98
CA ARG A 98 14.21 -25.35 -4.97
C ARG A 98 14.06 -26.87 -4.92
N ALA A 99 14.93 -27.61 -5.61
CA ALA A 99 14.96 -29.08 -5.56
C ALA A 99 15.35 -29.62 -4.18
N ARG A 100 16.35 -29.04 -3.51
CA ARG A 100 16.72 -29.40 -2.12
C ARG A 100 15.60 -29.08 -1.12
N GLY A 101 14.93 -27.93 -1.26
CA GLY A 101 13.81 -27.56 -0.38
C GLY A 101 12.59 -28.48 -0.53
N LEU A 102 12.30 -28.95 -1.75
CA LEU A 102 11.27 -29.96 -2.02
C LEU A 102 11.62 -31.33 -1.43
N TRP A 103 12.89 -31.74 -1.52
CA TRP A 103 13.36 -33.00 -0.93
C TRP A 103 13.37 -32.97 0.61
N GLY A 104 13.70 -31.83 1.22
CA GLY A 104 13.67 -31.66 2.68
C GLY A 104 12.25 -31.66 3.27
N ARG A 105 11.25 -31.17 2.54
CA ARG A 105 9.84 -31.17 2.99
C ARG A 105 9.13 -32.51 2.85
N ARG A 106 9.60 -33.41 1.98
CA ARG A 106 9.03 -34.77 1.84
C ARG A 106 9.51 -35.75 2.91
N ARG A 107 10.52 -35.37 3.71
CA ARG A 107 11.10 -36.21 4.77
C ARG A 107 10.72 -35.78 6.19
N ARG A 108 9.81 -34.82 6.33
CA ARG A 108 9.13 -34.47 7.58
C ARG A 108 7.64 -34.67 7.39
#